data_AF-A0A9P0AN06-F1
#
_entry.id   AF-A0A9P0AN06-F1
#
_cell.length_a   1.000
_cell.length_b   1.000
_cell.length_c   1.000
_cell.angle_alpha   90.00
_cell.angle_beta   90.00
_cell.angle_gamma   90.00
#
_symmetry.space_group_name_H-M   'P 1'
#
loop_
_entity.id
_entity.type
_entity.pdbx_description
1 polymer ?
#
loop_
_entity_poly.entity_id
_entity_poly.type
_entity_poly.pdbx_seq_one_letter_code
_entity_poly.pdbx_strand_id
1 'polypeptide(L)'
;MAPKKHGYTIGVDVGTGSVRAALMTLQGDFIKGAVKEIGTWRPRGFPDFYQQSSTDVWQAVCNAVRDITYTIDVKMVKGIGFDGTCSLVVLDKKSNPLSVSPNGEPDQNIILWMDHRAVGETELINKLHHAVLQTLGGKMSPEMATPKLMWLKRQMFVKCWTQAGHFFELPDFLTWRATGAFSRSSCTMTCAWTYQIDANEKKGWNIDFFRQLGLEDLAENNWEKIGSEILAPGEPCGKGLTKQAASEMGLLEGIPVATSTIDGNAGAIGMICVKEKIDAASLSLDSVLCLVSGTSNCHLFSTDRAVYVHGLWGPFYNAVVPGMYVNEGGQSASGSLLDFIIETHEAYPEIRAKLTSVTYHDRKYKVFLKMLQHQKGV
;
A
#
# COMPACT_ATOMS: atom_id res chain seq x y z
N MET A 1 32.42 21.70 -12.07
CA MET A 1 32.68 20.90 -10.85
C MET A 1 32.06 19.53 -11.05
N ALA A 2 32.84 18.46 -11.05
CA ALA A 2 32.33 17.11 -11.28
C ALA A 2 31.92 16.48 -9.92
N PRO A 3 30.66 16.06 -9.72
CA PRO A 3 30.30 15.32 -8.53
C PRO A 3 30.52 13.82 -8.78
N LYS A 4 31.54 13.27 -8.12
CA LYS A 4 31.84 11.84 -8.03
C LYS A 4 30.78 11.12 -7.18
N LYS A 5 30.42 9.89 -7.60
CA LYS A 5 29.62 8.79 -6.97
C LYS A 5 28.25 8.56 -7.61
N HIS A 6 28.29 7.98 -8.82
CA HIS A 6 27.16 7.88 -9.74
C HIS A 6 26.27 6.66 -9.48
N GLY A 7 25.07 6.90 -8.95
CA GLY A 7 24.02 5.90 -8.88
C GLY A 7 22.67 6.53 -8.57
N TYR A 8 21.61 5.89 -9.01
CA TYR A 8 20.24 6.29 -8.74
C TYR A 8 19.46 5.14 -8.10
N THR A 9 18.44 5.49 -7.33
CA THR A 9 17.37 4.56 -6.92
C THR A 9 16.04 5.03 -7.48
N ILE A 10 15.11 4.09 -7.62
CA ILE A 10 13.74 4.37 -8.06
C ILE A 10 12.79 3.97 -6.93
N GLY A 11 11.91 4.89 -6.54
CA GLY A 11 10.75 4.58 -5.71
C GLY A 11 9.49 4.61 -6.57
N VAL A 12 8.60 3.63 -6.39
CA VAL A 12 7.30 3.58 -7.06
C VAL A 12 6.22 3.44 -6.00
N ASP A 13 5.29 4.39 -5.99
CA ASP A 13 4.15 4.48 -5.06
C ASP A 13 2.86 4.30 -5.87
N VAL A 14 2.10 3.25 -5.54
CA VAL A 14 0.79 2.98 -6.11
C VAL A 14 -0.31 3.38 -5.11
N GLY A 15 -0.67 4.65 -5.16
CA GLY A 15 -1.79 5.20 -4.41
C GLY A 15 -3.15 4.86 -5.02
N THR A 16 -4.21 5.42 -4.43
CA THR A 16 -5.60 5.12 -4.85
C THR A 16 -5.91 5.53 -6.29
N GLY A 17 -5.54 6.74 -6.70
CA GLY A 17 -5.89 7.30 -8.02
C GLY A 17 -4.76 7.33 -9.04
N SER A 18 -3.51 7.11 -8.62
CA SER A 18 -2.36 7.25 -9.51
C SER A 18 -1.18 6.41 -9.05
N VAL A 19 -0.37 6.01 -10.02
CA VAL A 19 1.01 5.55 -9.81
C VAL A 19 1.95 6.72 -9.90
N ARG A 20 2.88 6.82 -8.95
CA ARG A 20 3.94 7.83 -8.89
C ARG A 20 5.29 7.13 -8.90
N ALA A 21 6.23 7.61 -9.73
CA ALA A 21 7.60 7.13 -9.73
C ALA A 21 8.55 8.30 -9.46
N ALA A 22 9.56 8.08 -8.62
CA ALA A 22 10.58 9.07 -8.29
C ALA A 22 11.98 8.50 -8.53
N LEU A 23 12.83 9.27 -9.21
CA LEU A 23 14.26 9.00 -9.36
C LEU A 23 15.04 9.80 -8.32
N MET A 24 15.83 9.12 -7.51
CA MET A 24 16.59 9.71 -6.41
C MET A 24 18.09 9.42 -6.57
N THR A 25 18.96 10.29 -6.04
CA THR A 25 20.38 9.96 -5.86
C THR A 25 20.55 8.93 -4.75
N LEU A 26 21.71 8.27 -4.68
CA LEU A 26 22.05 7.43 -3.52
C LEU A 26 22.15 8.21 -2.20
N GLN A 27 22.16 9.55 -2.24
CA GLN A 27 22.17 10.41 -1.06
C GLN A 27 20.74 10.77 -0.60
N GLY A 28 19.72 10.42 -1.38
CA GLY A 28 18.33 10.75 -1.09
C GLY A 28 17.86 12.06 -1.72
N ASP A 29 18.60 12.63 -2.68
CA ASP A 29 18.17 13.86 -3.37
C ASP A 29 17.18 13.51 -4.49
N PHE A 30 16.08 14.25 -4.55
CA PHE A 30 15.10 14.11 -5.62
C PHE A 30 15.64 14.68 -6.94
N ILE A 31 15.59 13.87 -8.00
CA ILE A 31 16.01 14.28 -9.35
C ILE A 31 14.81 14.60 -10.23
N LYS A 32 13.85 13.68 -10.31
CA LYS A 32 12.63 13.83 -11.13
C LYS A 32 11.57 12.82 -10.73
N GLY A 33 10.32 13.13 -11.07
CA GLY A 33 9.18 12.24 -10.84
C GLY A 33 8.22 12.23 -12.03
N ALA A 34 7.41 11.18 -12.10
CA ALA A 34 6.33 11.03 -13.07
C ALA A 34 5.08 10.49 -12.37
N VAL A 35 3.91 10.82 -12.93
CA VAL A 35 2.60 10.40 -12.41
C VAL A 35 1.79 9.81 -13.56
N LYS A 36 1.12 8.69 -13.30
CA LYS A 36 0.17 8.03 -14.21
C LYS A 36 -1.12 7.74 -13.48
N GLU A 37 -2.21 8.32 -13.96
CA GLU A 37 -3.55 8.06 -13.42
C GLU A 37 -3.95 6.60 -13.61
N ILE A 38 -4.65 6.04 -12.63
CA ILE A 38 -5.27 4.72 -12.69
C ILE A 38 -6.75 4.84 -12.32
N GLY A 39 -7.59 4.04 -12.98
CA GLY A 39 -9.04 4.08 -12.78
C GLY A 39 -9.48 3.31 -11.54
N THR A 40 -10.65 3.67 -11.01
CA THR A 40 -11.39 2.89 -10.02
C THR A 40 -12.77 2.57 -10.56
N TRP A 41 -13.16 1.29 -10.54
CA TRP A 41 -14.50 0.86 -10.92
C TRP A 41 -15.41 0.72 -9.70
N ARG A 42 -16.64 1.21 -9.85
CA ARG A 42 -17.74 1.07 -8.89
C ARG A 42 -18.92 0.39 -9.58
N PRO A 43 -19.13 -0.92 -9.39
CA PRO A 43 -20.22 -1.63 -10.05
C PRO A 43 -21.58 -1.04 -9.69
N ARG A 44 -22.43 -0.86 -10.70
CA ARG A 44 -23.79 -0.36 -10.50
C ARG A 44 -24.56 -1.31 -9.57
N GLY A 45 -25.21 -0.75 -8.54
CA GLY A 45 -25.96 -1.53 -7.54
C GLY A 45 -25.13 -2.00 -6.35
N PHE A 46 -23.82 -1.75 -6.34
CA PHE A 46 -22.91 -2.13 -5.25
C PHE A 46 -22.16 -0.88 -4.74
N PRO A 47 -22.80 -0.05 -3.89
CA PRO A 47 -22.26 1.27 -3.51
C PRO A 47 -20.92 1.22 -2.78
N ASP A 48 -20.68 0.12 -2.06
CA ASP A 48 -19.51 -0.12 -1.21
C ASP A 48 -18.37 -0.86 -1.93
N PHE A 49 -18.54 -1.16 -3.22
CA PHE A 49 -17.57 -1.92 -4.00
C PHE A 49 -16.65 -0.97 -4.78
N TYR A 50 -15.35 -1.14 -4.59
CA TYR A 50 -14.29 -0.38 -5.24
C TYR A 50 -13.23 -1.35 -5.79
N GLN A 51 -12.99 -1.28 -7.09
CA GLN A 51 -12.15 -2.25 -7.78
C GLN A 51 -11.14 -1.58 -8.69
N GLN A 52 -10.03 -2.28 -8.93
CA GLN A 52 -8.98 -1.90 -9.87
C GLN A 52 -8.50 -3.11 -10.70
N SER A 53 -7.58 -2.84 -11.62
CA SER A 53 -6.97 -3.81 -12.51
C SER A 53 -5.48 -3.88 -12.24
N SER A 54 -4.97 -5.07 -11.94
CA SER A 54 -3.54 -5.27 -11.75
C SER A 54 -2.75 -5.07 -13.05
N THR A 55 -3.40 -5.31 -14.20
CA THR A 55 -2.82 -5.06 -15.52
C THR A 55 -2.60 -3.57 -15.76
N ASP A 56 -3.65 -2.76 -15.53
CA ASP A 56 -3.57 -1.30 -15.72
C ASP A 56 -2.59 -0.66 -14.74
N VAL A 57 -2.61 -1.10 -13.48
CA VAL A 57 -1.66 -0.64 -12.45
C VAL A 57 -0.23 -0.93 -12.89
N TRP A 58 0.07 -2.17 -13.31
CA TRP A 58 1.42 -2.52 -13.75
C TRP A 58 1.86 -1.73 -14.99
N GLN A 59 0.95 -1.54 -15.95
CA GLN A 59 1.24 -0.72 -17.13
C GLN A 59 1.53 0.73 -16.75
N ALA A 60 0.79 1.31 -15.81
CA ALA A 60 1.03 2.64 -15.28
C ALA A 60 2.38 2.74 -14.55
N VAL A 61 2.75 1.73 -13.76
CA VAL A 61 4.11 1.60 -13.16
C VAL A 61 5.18 1.63 -14.22
N CYS A 62 5.10 0.76 -15.22
CA CYS A 62 6.09 0.69 -16.29
C CYS A 62 6.22 2.02 -17.04
N ASN A 63 5.10 2.68 -17.33
CA ASN A 63 5.11 3.97 -18.00
C ASN A 63 5.70 5.09 -17.13
N ALA A 64 5.36 5.15 -15.84
CA ALA A 64 5.92 6.12 -14.91
C ALA A 64 7.44 5.95 -14.75
N VAL A 65 7.91 4.70 -14.67
CA VAL A 65 9.35 4.39 -14.57
C VAL A 65 10.09 4.80 -15.84
N ARG A 66 9.57 4.49 -17.04
CA ARG A 66 10.18 4.93 -18.31
C ARG A 66 10.30 6.45 -18.42
N ASP A 67 9.26 7.18 -18.00
CA ASP A 67 9.25 8.64 -18.03
C ASP A 67 10.32 9.27 -17.13
N ILE A 68 10.73 8.59 -16.05
CA ILE A 68 11.83 9.06 -15.21
C ILE A 68 13.18 8.47 -15.60
N THR A 69 13.29 7.51 -16.53
CA THR A 69 14.58 6.91 -16.89
C THR A 69 15.07 7.23 -18.30
N TYR A 70 14.21 7.73 -19.20
CA TYR A 70 14.57 7.95 -20.62
C TYR A 70 15.77 8.89 -20.87
N THR A 71 16.13 9.77 -19.92
CA THR A 71 17.25 10.72 -20.05
C THR A 71 18.52 10.33 -19.29
N ILE A 72 18.57 9.16 -18.64
CA ILE A 72 19.73 8.74 -17.83
C ILE A 72 20.35 7.46 -18.40
N ASP A 73 21.63 7.21 -18.08
CA ASP A 73 22.21 5.88 -18.28
C ASP A 73 21.62 4.92 -17.24
N VAL A 74 20.77 3.99 -17.69
CA VAL A 74 20.08 3.01 -16.83
C VAL A 74 21.03 2.09 -16.07
N LYS A 75 22.31 1.97 -16.49
CA LYS A 75 23.37 1.27 -15.71
C LYS A 75 23.65 1.93 -14.36
N MET A 76 23.25 3.19 -14.20
CA MET A 76 23.39 3.93 -12.95
C MET A 76 22.28 3.58 -11.95
N VAL A 77 21.17 2.95 -12.36
CA VAL A 77 20.12 2.53 -11.43
C VAL A 77 20.63 1.35 -10.59
N LYS A 78 20.62 1.50 -9.26
CA LYS A 78 21.17 0.53 -8.29
C LYS A 78 20.12 -0.24 -7.51
N GLY A 79 18.87 0.19 -7.59
CA GLY A 79 17.76 -0.51 -6.96
C GLY A 79 16.43 0.17 -7.24
N ILE A 80 15.37 -0.62 -7.10
CA ILE A 80 13.98 -0.15 -7.19
C ILE A 80 13.19 -0.67 -5.99
N GLY A 81 12.36 0.19 -5.40
CA GLY A 81 11.43 -0.15 -4.33
C GLY A 81 9.99 0.14 -4.77
N PHE A 82 9.06 -0.65 -4.23
CA PHE A 82 7.62 -0.53 -4.51
C PHE A 82 6.86 -0.41 -3.20
N ASP A 83 5.99 0.60 -3.15
CA ASP A 83 4.93 0.72 -2.16
C ASP A 83 3.57 0.88 -2.84
N GLY A 84 2.52 0.73 -2.05
CA GLY A 84 1.16 0.95 -2.52
C GLY A 84 0.12 0.69 -1.45
N THR A 85 -1.13 1.00 -1.79
CA THR A 85 -2.27 0.77 -0.90
C THR A 85 -2.38 -0.70 -0.48
N CYS A 86 -2.95 -0.98 0.69
CA CYS A 86 -3.29 -2.32 1.17
C CYS A 86 -4.52 -2.93 0.46
N SER A 87 -4.44 -3.01 -0.88
CA SER A 87 -5.48 -3.56 -1.74
C SER A 87 -5.21 -5.03 -2.07
N LEU A 88 -6.27 -5.84 -2.12
CA LEU A 88 -6.18 -7.28 -2.36
C LEU A 88 -6.22 -7.59 -3.85
N VAL A 89 -5.12 -8.09 -4.40
CA VAL A 89 -4.98 -8.57 -5.78
C VAL A 89 -5.23 -10.06 -5.85
N VAL A 90 -6.03 -10.51 -6.82
CA VAL A 90 -6.36 -11.92 -7.03
C VAL A 90 -5.89 -12.40 -8.39
N LEU A 91 -5.16 -13.51 -8.39
CA LEU A 91 -4.66 -14.17 -9.59
C LEU A 91 -5.09 -15.63 -9.64
N ASP A 92 -5.30 -16.15 -10.84
CA ASP A 92 -5.58 -17.56 -11.08
C ASP A 92 -4.33 -18.45 -10.87
N LYS A 93 -4.49 -19.77 -10.98
CA LYS A 93 -3.39 -20.76 -10.88
C LYS A 93 -2.32 -20.63 -11.96
N LYS A 94 -2.56 -19.85 -13.01
CA LYS A 94 -1.62 -19.52 -14.08
C LYS A 94 -1.06 -18.10 -13.92
N SER A 95 -1.34 -17.45 -12.79
CA SER A 95 -0.94 -16.08 -12.48
C SER A 95 -1.53 -15.00 -13.40
N ASN A 96 -2.70 -15.26 -14.02
CA ASN A 96 -3.45 -14.24 -14.74
C ASN A 96 -4.42 -13.51 -13.80
N PRO A 97 -4.82 -12.27 -14.11
CA PRO A 97 -5.90 -11.58 -13.41
C PRO A 97 -7.15 -12.46 -13.27
N LEU A 98 -7.66 -12.59 -12.05
CA LEU A 98 -8.88 -13.34 -11.76
C LEU A 98 -9.94 -12.40 -11.18
N SER A 99 -11.07 -12.29 -11.87
CA SER A 99 -12.12 -11.33 -11.52
C SER A 99 -12.61 -11.46 -10.08
N VAL A 100 -12.65 -10.33 -9.38
CA VAL A 100 -13.32 -10.13 -8.09
C VAL A 100 -14.61 -9.31 -8.24
N SER A 101 -15.03 -9.09 -9.48
CA SER A 101 -16.22 -8.31 -9.80
C SER A 101 -17.46 -9.21 -9.76
N PRO A 102 -18.57 -8.76 -9.14
CA PRO A 102 -19.82 -9.52 -9.17
C PRO A 102 -20.33 -9.74 -10.61
N ASN A 103 -20.00 -8.81 -11.51
CA ASN A 103 -20.37 -8.86 -12.93
C ASN A 103 -19.46 -9.79 -13.76
N GLY A 104 -18.34 -10.28 -13.18
CA GLY A 104 -17.41 -11.19 -13.85
C GLY A 104 -16.48 -10.53 -14.87
N GLU A 105 -16.29 -9.21 -14.77
CA GLU A 105 -15.37 -8.46 -15.64
C GLU A 105 -13.92 -8.97 -15.44
N PRO A 106 -13.25 -9.47 -16.48
CA PRO A 106 -12.02 -10.26 -16.33
C PRO A 106 -10.86 -9.48 -15.72
N ASP A 107 -10.72 -8.20 -16.06
CA ASP A 107 -9.60 -7.35 -15.63
C ASP A 107 -9.86 -6.60 -14.31
N GLN A 108 -11.01 -6.80 -13.67
CA GLN A 108 -11.32 -6.24 -12.34
C GLN A 108 -10.95 -7.26 -11.27
N ASN A 109 -9.64 -7.37 -10.97
CA ASN A 109 -9.06 -8.39 -10.10
C ASN A 109 -8.44 -7.84 -8.80
N ILE A 110 -8.62 -6.55 -8.53
CA ILE A 110 -8.20 -5.91 -7.28
C ILE A 110 -9.43 -5.49 -6.50
N ILE A 111 -9.55 -5.93 -5.24
CA ILE A 111 -10.45 -5.33 -4.25
C ILE A 111 -9.68 -4.20 -3.57
N LEU A 112 -10.09 -2.96 -3.82
CA LEU A 112 -9.40 -1.77 -3.31
C LEU A 112 -9.44 -1.74 -1.77
N TRP A 113 -8.46 -1.09 -1.14
CA TRP A 113 -8.36 -0.99 0.33
C TRP A 113 -9.67 -0.49 0.97
N MET A 114 -10.25 0.59 0.44
CA MET A 114 -11.49 1.24 0.92
C MET A 114 -12.80 0.51 0.56
N ASP A 115 -12.71 -0.68 -0.04
CA ASP A 115 -13.89 -1.50 -0.34
C ASP A 115 -14.47 -2.10 0.94
N HIS A 116 -15.76 -1.88 1.18
CA HIS A 116 -16.48 -2.31 2.39
C HIS A 116 -17.44 -3.48 2.13
N ARG A 117 -17.26 -4.24 1.03
CA ARG A 117 -18.13 -5.40 0.71
C ARG A 117 -18.16 -6.47 1.81
N ALA A 118 -17.11 -6.55 2.61
CA ALA A 118 -16.90 -7.60 3.61
C ALA A 118 -17.35 -7.21 5.03
N VAL A 119 -18.15 -6.15 5.20
CA VAL A 119 -18.64 -5.72 6.54
C VAL A 119 -19.33 -6.87 7.29
N GLY A 120 -20.16 -7.67 6.62
CA GLY A 120 -20.84 -8.81 7.24
C GLY A 120 -19.86 -9.88 7.74
N GLU A 121 -18.84 -10.21 6.95
CA GLU A 121 -17.76 -11.11 7.34
C GLU A 121 -16.94 -10.56 8.51
N THR A 122 -16.62 -9.27 8.48
CA THR A 122 -15.91 -8.58 9.55
C THR A 122 -16.66 -8.62 10.88
N GLU A 123 -17.98 -8.45 10.87
CA GLU A 123 -18.80 -8.59 12.09
C GLU A 123 -18.76 -10.01 12.66
N LEU A 124 -18.75 -11.03 11.81
CA LEU A 124 -18.63 -12.43 12.24
C LEU A 124 -17.26 -12.70 12.86
N ILE A 125 -16.18 -12.24 12.22
CA ILE A 125 -14.81 -12.37 12.73
C ILE A 125 -14.69 -11.70 14.12
N ASN A 126 -15.21 -10.49 14.26
CA ASN A 126 -15.10 -9.73 15.51
C ASN A 126 -15.88 -10.34 16.67
N LYS A 127 -16.96 -11.09 16.41
CA LYS A 127 -17.71 -11.84 17.43
C LYS A 127 -16.95 -13.03 18.01
N LEU A 128 -15.88 -13.49 17.35
CA LEU A 128 -15.06 -14.59 17.85
C LEU A 128 -14.21 -14.18 19.06
N HIS A 129 -13.95 -12.88 19.24
CA HIS A 129 -13.02 -12.37 20.26
C HIS A 129 -11.67 -13.11 20.25
N HIS A 130 -11.22 -13.53 19.07
CA HIS A 130 -10.01 -14.33 18.90
C HIS A 130 -8.77 -13.53 19.31
N ALA A 131 -7.75 -14.19 19.87
CA ALA A 131 -6.54 -13.54 20.38
C ALA A 131 -5.78 -12.72 19.31
N VAL A 132 -5.90 -13.09 18.02
CA VAL A 132 -5.30 -12.33 16.91
C VAL A 132 -5.86 -10.91 16.77
N LEU A 133 -7.06 -10.64 17.30
CA LEU A 133 -7.66 -9.30 17.25
C LEU A 133 -6.95 -8.32 18.21
N GLN A 134 -6.18 -8.82 19.18
CA GLN A 134 -5.46 -7.97 20.13
C GLN A 134 -4.44 -7.06 19.43
N THR A 135 -3.77 -7.55 18.38
CA THR A 135 -2.84 -6.75 17.55
C THR A 135 -3.55 -5.80 16.59
N LEU A 136 -4.89 -5.82 16.54
CA LEU A 136 -5.70 -4.95 15.69
C LEU A 136 -6.52 -3.96 16.55
N GLY A 137 -6.09 -3.71 17.79
CA GLY A 137 -6.79 -2.82 18.71
C GLY A 137 -8.11 -3.38 19.23
N GLY A 138 -8.31 -4.70 19.13
CA GLY A 138 -9.50 -5.42 19.59
C GLY A 138 -10.56 -5.67 18.52
N LYS A 139 -10.44 -5.07 17.32
CA LYS A 139 -11.41 -5.22 16.24
C LYS A 139 -10.75 -5.16 14.86
N MET A 140 -11.09 -6.11 14.00
CA MET A 140 -10.70 -6.13 12.60
C MET A 140 -11.53 -5.12 11.77
N SER A 141 -10.88 -4.47 10.81
CA SER A 141 -11.50 -3.59 9.81
C SER A 141 -11.99 -4.38 8.59
N PRO A 142 -13.09 -3.98 7.91
CA PRO A 142 -13.48 -4.57 6.61
C PRO A 142 -12.47 -4.31 5.50
N GLU A 143 -11.56 -3.36 5.71
CA GLU A 143 -10.52 -2.98 4.74
C GLU A 143 -9.34 -3.97 4.72
N MET A 144 -9.21 -4.81 5.76
CA MET A 144 -8.17 -5.85 5.84
C MET A 144 -8.45 -7.03 4.90
N ALA A 145 -7.42 -7.84 4.62
CA ALA A 145 -7.53 -8.93 3.65
C ALA A 145 -8.41 -10.10 4.12
N THR A 146 -8.33 -10.48 5.40
CA THR A 146 -9.03 -11.68 5.91
C THR A 146 -10.55 -11.64 5.71
N PRO A 147 -11.26 -10.53 6.03
CA PRO A 147 -12.69 -10.43 5.73
C PRO A 147 -12.99 -10.48 4.23
N LYS A 148 -12.15 -9.85 3.39
CA LYS A 148 -12.28 -9.87 1.92
C LYS A 148 -12.14 -11.29 1.37
N LEU A 149 -11.23 -12.11 1.92
CA LEU A 149 -11.10 -13.52 1.58
C LEU A 149 -12.32 -14.35 2.00
N MET A 150 -12.81 -14.12 3.22
CA MET A 150 -14.04 -14.77 3.70
C MET A 150 -15.23 -14.42 2.78
N TRP A 151 -15.32 -13.18 2.33
CA TRP A 151 -16.35 -12.73 1.39
C TRP A 151 -16.19 -13.42 0.03
N LEU A 152 -14.97 -13.46 -0.53
CA LEU A 152 -14.69 -14.14 -1.80
C LEU A 152 -15.03 -15.62 -1.74
N LYS A 153 -14.72 -16.32 -0.64
CA LYS A 153 -15.07 -17.72 -0.47
C LYS A 153 -16.58 -17.93 -0.44
N ARG A 154 -17.33 -17.09 0.27
CA ARG A 154 -18.79 -17.22 0.43
C ARG A 154 -19.56 -16.79 -0.81
N GLN A 155 -19.18 -15.67 -1.42
CA GLN A 155 -19.96 -15.01 -2.48
C GLN A 155 -19.44 -15.34 -3.88
N MET A 156 -18.16 -15.68 -4.03
CA MET A 156 -17.51 -15.93 -5.32
C MET A 156 -16.81 -17.28 -5.37
N PHE A 157 -17.38 -18.32 -4.72
CA PHE A 157 -16.76 -19.63 -4.60
C PHE A 157 -16.34 -20.23 -5.96
N VAL A 158 -17.30 -20.39 -6.88
CA VAL A 158 -17.05 -21.01 -8.19
C VAL A 158 -16.29 -20.09 -9.15
N LYS A 159 -16.60 -18.79 -9.11
CA LYS A 159 -16.06 -17.81 -10.06
C LYS A 159 -14.64 -17.37 -9.73
N CYS A 160 -14.26 -17.36 -8.45
CA CYS A 160 -12.98 -16.85 -7.99
C CYS A 160 -12.26 -17.87 -7.08
N TRP A 161 -12.86 -18.27 -5.96
CA TRP A 161 -12.16 -19.02 -4.91
C TRP A 161 -11.49 -20.32 -5.40
N THR A 162 -12.22 -21.14 -6.16
CA THR A 162 -11.72 -22.43 -6.68
C THR A 162 -10.65 -22.29 -7.76
N GLN A 163 -10.62 -21.14 -8.45
CA GLN A 163 -9.71 -20.83 -9.54
C GLN A 163 -8.47 -20.05 -9.07
N ALA A 164 -8.54 -19.42 -7.89
CA ALA A 164 -7.47 -18.62 -7.33
C ALA A 164 -6.21 -19.45 -7.07
N GLY A 165 -5.09 -18.95 -7.60
CA GLY A 165 -3.73 -19.42 -7.34
C GLY A 165 -3.05 -18.58 -6.27
N HIS A 166 -3.23 -17.25 -6.31
CA HIS A 166 -2.61 -16.34 -5.35
C HIS A 166 -3.52 -15.18 -4.96
N PHE A 167 -3.42 -14.81 -3.70
CA PHE A 167 -3.94 -13.58 -3.13
C PHE A 167 -2.74 -12.77 -2.62
N PHE A 168 -2.62 -11.56 -3.14
CA PHE A 168 -1.51 -10.65 -2.84
C PHE A 168 -2.05 -9.36 -2.24
N GLU A 169 -1.29 -8.76 -1.33
CA GLU A 169 -1.38 -7.31 -1.18
C GLU A 169 -0.77 -6.64 -2.40
N LEU A 170 -1.30 -5.49 -2.80
CA LEU A 170 -0.85 -4.77 -3.98
C LEU A 170 0.67 -4.52 -3.99
N PRO A 171 1.33 -4.10 -2.89
CA PRO A 171 2.78 -3.95 -2.87
C PRO A 171 3.52 -5.25 -3.16
N ASP A 172 3.04 -6.39 -2.62
CA ASP A 172 3.64 -7.69 -2.86
C ASP A 172 3.42 -8.18 -4.30
N PHE A 173 2.24 -7.88 -4.88
CA PHE A 173 1.99 -8.11 -6.30
C PHE A 173 2.99 -7.36 -7.18
N LEU A 174 3.33 -6.11 -6.84
CA LEU A 174 4.33 -5.33 -7.60
C LEU A 174 5.70 -5.99 -7.56
N THR A 175 6.16 -6.42 -6.37
CA THR A 175 7.44 -7.12 -6.24
C THR A 175 7.45 -8.49 -6.92
N TRP A 176 6.34 -9.23 -6.86
CA TRP A 176 6.18 -10.49 -7.59
C TRP A 176 6.20 -10.25 -9.10
N ARG A 177 5.48 -9.25 -9.60
CA ARG A 177 5.41 -8.94 -11.03
C ARG A 177 6.78 -8.47 -11.57
N ALA A 178 7.57 -7.82 -10.72
CA ALA A 178 8.93 -7.37 -11.01
C ALA A 178 9.96 -8.51 -11.02
N THR A 179 9.88 -9.45 -10.06
CA THR A 179 10.96 -10.41 -9.74
C THR A 179 10.61 -11.88 -10.02
N GLY A 180 9.33 -12.20 -10.14
CA GLY A 180 8.79 -13.56 -10.16
C GLY A 180 8.81 -14.28 -8.80
N ALA A 181 9.29 -13.62 -7.73
CA ALA A 181 9.36 -14.23 -6.40
C ALA A 181 8.01 -14.19 -5.69
N PHE A 182 7.68 -15.28 -4.99
CA PHE A 182 6.48 -15.41 -4.17
C PHE A 182 6.73 -15.08 -2.69
N SER A 183 7.81 -14.38 -2.36
CA SER A 183 7.96 -13.81 -1.03
C SER A 183 6.91 -12.71 -0.79
N ARG A 184 6.65 -12.42 0.48
CA ARG A 184 5.78 -11.33 0.93
C ARG A 184 6.53 -10.45 1.90
N SER A 185 6.09 -9.20 2.05
CA SER A 185 6.62 -8.29 3.05
C SER A 185 6.07 -8.58 4.45
N SER A 186 6.91 -8.53 5.48
CA SER A 186 6.43 -8.52 6.86
C SER A 186 5.51 -7.32 7.14
N CYS A 187 5.71 -6.19 6.44
CA CYS A 187 4.83 -5.02 6.52
C CYS A 187 3.40 -5.37 6.10
N THR A 188 3.22 -5.90 4.90
CA THR A 188 1.89 -6.25 4.37
C THR A 188 1.25 -7.35 5.22
N MET A 189 2.00 -8.40 5.56
CA MET A 189 1.49 -9.56 6.27
C MET A 189 1.11 -9.28 7.73
N THR A 190 1.78 -8.35 8.41
CA THR A 190 1.43 -8.01 9.80
C THR A 190 0.41 -6.87 9.89
N CYS A 191 0.48 -5.85 9.02
CA CYS A 191 -0.41 -4.68 9.09
C CYS A 191 -1.77 -4.90 8.42
N ALA A 192 -1.83 -5.61 7.29
CA ALA A 192 -3.07 -5.79 6.52
C ALA A 192 -3.69 -7.19 6.69
N TRP A 193 -2.93 -8.13 7.26
CA TRP A 193 -3.33 -9.52 7.52
C TRP A 193 -3.12 -9.87 8.99
N THR A 194 -3.39 -11.13 9.34
CA THR A 194 -3.21 -11.65 10.70
C THR A 194 -1.96 -12.52 10.84
N TYR A 195 -0.94 -12.32 9.99
CA TYR A 195 0.32 -13.03 10.14
C TYR A 195 1.03 -12.49 11.38
N GLN A 196 1.49 -13.38 12.26
CA GLN A 196 2.12 -12.98 13.50
C GLN A 196 3.63 -13.08 13.35
N ILE A 197 4.35 -12.07 13.83
CA ILE A 197 5.81 -12.06 14.00
C ILE A 197 6.05 -11.44 15.37
N ASP A 198 6.84 -12.11 16.22
CA ASP A 198 7.27 -11.55 17.50
C ASP A 198 8.79 -11.29 17.55
N ALA A 199 9.26 -10.65 18.62
CA ALA A 199 10.67 -10.31 18.81
C ALA A 199 11.59 -11.54 18.97
N ASN A 200 11.04 -12.73 19.23
CA ASN A 200 11.79 -13.99 19.21
C ASN A 200 11.80 -14.64 17.82
N GLU A 201 11.36 -13.90 16.79
CA GLU A 201 11.22 -14.35 15.41
C GLU A 201 10.27 -15.54 15.24
N LYS A 202 9.41 -15.81 16.22
CA LYS A 202 8.32 -16.76 16.03
C LYS A 202 7.35 -16.13 15.05
N LYS A 203 7.24 -16.74 13.87
CA LYS A 203 6.41 -16.24 12.78
C LYS A 203 5.50 -17.31 12.19
N GLY A 204 4.29 -16.91 11.82
CA GLY A 204 3.36 -17.83 11.18
C GLY A 204 1.91 -17.37 11.13
N TRP A 205 1.14 -18.11 10.35
CA TRP A 205 -0.32 -18.04 10.31
C TRP A 205 -0.93 -18.81 11.49
N ASN A 206 -2.02 -18.30 12.05
CA ASN A 206 -2.78 -18.99 13.08
C ASN A 206 -3.83 -19.91 12.43
N ILE A 207 -3.52 -21.20 12.27
CA ILE A 207 -4.42 -22.17 11.61
C ILE A 207 -5.78 -22.30 12.32
N ASP A 208 -5.83 -22.21 13.65
CA ASP A 208 -7.09 -22.35 14.39
C ASP A 208 -8.01 -21.15 14.14
N PHE A 209 -7.44 -19.95 13.99
CA PHE A 209 -8.19 -18.79 13.53
C PHE A 209 -8.77 -19.03 12.13
N PHE A 210 -7.94 -19.45 11.16
CA PHE A 210 -8.41 -19.70 9.79
C PHE A 210 -9.48 -20.80 9.72
N ARG A 211 -9.37 -21.87 10.53
CA ARG A 211 -10.42 -22.90 10.66
C ARG A 211 -11.74 -22.35 11.16
N GLN A 212 -11.73 -21.46 12.15
CA GLN A 212 -12.95 -20.82 12.66
C GLN A 212 -13.65 -19.95 11.60
N LEU A 213 -12.87 -19.42 10.64
CA LEU A 213 -13.39 -18.64 9.52
C LEU A 213 -13.83 -19.49 8.33
N GLY A 214 -13.57 -20.80 8.37
CA GLY A 214 -13.74 -21.67 7.21
C GLY A 214 -12.76 -21.32 6.09
N LEU A 215 -11.53 -20.92 6.40
CA LEU A 215 -10.46 -20.55 5.47
C LEU A 215 -9.22 -21.47 5.58
N GLU A 216 -9.37 -22.63 6.20
CA GLU A 216 -8.28 -23.60 6.45
C GLU A 216 -7.65 -24.17 5.18
N ASP A 217 -8.37 -24.14 4.06
CA ASP A 217 -7.85 -24.53 2.73
C ASP A 217 -6.76 -23.58 2.24
N LEU A 218 -6.66 -22.36 2.78
CA LEU A 218 -5.51 -21.49 2.51
C LEU A 218 -4.21 -22.01 3.11
N ALA A 219 -4.26 -22.93 4.09
CA ALA A 219 -3.06 -23.52 4.71
C ALA A 219 -2.45 -24.66 3.89
N GLU A 220 -3.17 -25.17 2.89
CA GLU A 220 -2.66 -26.18 1.98
C GLU A 220 -1.37 -25.72 1.30
N ASN A 221 -0.50 -26.68 0.95
CA ASN A 221 0.80 -26.42 0.32
C ASN A 221 1.64 -25.36 1.05
N ASN A 222 1.61 -25.38 2.38
CA ASN A 222 2.35 -24.43 3.22
C ASN A 222 1.98 -22.97 2.94
N TRP A 223 0.69 -22.66 2.86
CA TRP A 223 0.19 -21.29 2.71
C TRP A 223 0.55 -20.60 1.39
N GLU A 224 0.90 -21.36 0.34
CA GLU A 224 1.38 -20.86 -0.95
C GLU A 224 0.49 -19.77 -1.58
N LYS A 225 -0.84 -19.89 -1.42
CA LYS A 225 -1.78 -18.91 -1.97
C LYS A 225 -1.66 -17.52 -1.33
N ILE A 226 -1.28 -17.45 -0.05
CA ILE A 226 -1.28 -16.21 0.73
C ILE A 226 0.10 -15.79 1.25
N GLY A 227 1.11 -16.65 1.12
CA GLY A 227 2.50 -16.35 1.44
C GLY A 227 3.10 -17.36 2.41
N SER A 228 4.19 -17.99 1.98
CA SER A 228 4.97 -18.98 2.74
C SER A 228 6.36 -18.47 3.15
N GLU A 229 6.88 -17.49 2.40
CA GLU A 229 8.17 -16.84 2.63
C GLU A 229 7.96 -15.36 2.92
N ILE A 230 8.42 -14.91 4.09
CA ILE A 230 8.23 -13.53 4.57
C ILE A 230 9.59 -12.89 4.75
N LEU A 231 9.78 -11.75 4.09
CA LEU A 231 10.98 -10.91 4.11
C LEU A 231 10.67 -9.55 4.74
N ALA A 232 11.66 -8.92 5.35
CA ALA A 232 11.54 -7.56 5.86
C ALA A 232 11.58 -6.52 4.72
N PRO A 233 10.88 -5.37 4.85
CA PRO A 233 11.01 -4.26 3.91
C PRO A 233 12.48 -3.90 3.66
N GLY A 234 12.83 -3.69 2.38
CA GLY A 234 14.21 -3.37 1.99
C GLY A 234 15.12 -4.57 1.74
N GLU A 235 14.77 -5.78 2.20
CA GLU A 235 15.53 -6.99 1.84
C GLU A 235 15.46 -7.25 0.32
N PRO A 236 16.48 -7.83 -0.31
CA PRO A 236 16.42 -8.18 -1.74
C PRO A 236 15.32 -9.22 -2.03
N CYS A 237 14.37 -8.86 -2.89
CA CYS A 237 13.33 -9.76 -3.36
C CYS A 237 13.79 -10.52 -4.62
N GLY A 238 13.73 -11.85 -4.56
CA GLY A 238 14.13 -12.72 -5.66
C GLY A 238 15.58 -12.50 -6.11
N LYS A 239 15.81 -12.44 -7.43
CA LYS A 239 17.12 -12.15 -8.03
C LYS A 239 17.17 -10.76 -8.68
N GLY A 240 16.30 -9.84 -8.23
CA GLY A 240 16.09 -8.54 -8.88
C GLY A 240 15.10 -8.62 -10.05
N LEU A 241 15.08 -7.57 -10.88
CA LEU A 241 14.17 -7.48 -12.02
C LEU A 241 14.35 -8.67 -12.97
N THR A 242 13.25 -9.33 -13.30
CA THR A 242 13.21 -10.30 -14.41
C THR A 242 13.52 -9.59 -15.73
N LYS A 243 14.00 -10.35 -16.73
CA LYS A 243 14.13 -9.86 -18.10
C LYS A 243 12.86 -9.19 -18.63
N GLN A 244 11.70 -9.76 -18.32
CA GLN A 244 10.41 -9.21 -18.75
C GLN A 244 10.13 -7.86 -18.10
N ALA A 245 10.17 -7.79 -16.77
CA ALA A 245 9.90 -6.54 -16.04
C ALA A 245 10.91 -5.43 -16.40
N ALA A 246 12.19 -5.79 -16.56
CA ALA A 246 13.23 -4.86 -17.00
C ALA A 246 12.91 -4.28 -18.39
N SER A 247 12.53 -5.10 -19.37
CA SER A 247 12.11 -4.65 -20.69
C SER A 247 10.87 -3.75 -20.62
N GLU A 248 9.87 -4.14 -19.83
CA GLU A 248 8.65 -3.37 -19.61
C GLU A 248 8.92 -2.03 -18.90
N MET A 249 9.96 -1.89 -18.09
CA MET A 249 10.32 -0.62 -17.44
C MET A 249 11.38 0.19 -18.19
N GLY A 250 11.99 -0.36 -19.23
CA GLY A 250 13.15 0.26 -19.89
C GLY A 250 14.40 0.27 -19.00
N LEU A 251 14.57 -0.77 -18.18
CA LEU A 251 15.68 -0.95 -17.23
C LEU A 251 16.52 -2.19 -17.59
N LEU A 252 17.54 -2.47 -16.78
CA LEU A 252 18.37 -3.67 -16.92
C LEU A 252 17.85 -4.82 -16.06
N GLU A 253 17.93 -6.03 -16.60
CA GLU A 253 17.70 -7.27 -15.84
C GLU A 253 18.65 -7.35 -14.63
N GLY A 254 18.14 -7.90 -13.53
CA GLY A 254 18.93 -8.12 -12.31
C GLY A 254 19.16 -6.88 -11.46
N ILE A 255 18.58 -5.72 -11.80
CA ILE A 255 18.55 -4.58 -10.86
C ILE A 255 17.86 -5.05 -9.55
N PRO A 256 18.49 -4.86 -8.38
CA PRO A 256 17.91 -5.26 -7.11
C PRO A 256 16.53 -4.64 -6.89
N VAL A 257 15.58 -5.47 -6.44
CA VAL A 257 14.24 -5.05 -6.05
C VAL A 257 14.14 -5.21 -4.53
N ALA A 258 13.77 -4.14 -3.82
CA ALA A 258 13.49 -4.22 -2.40
C ALA A 258 12.14 -4.92 -2.16
N THR A 259 12.05 -5.74 -1.11
CA THR A 259 10.79 -6.23 -0.56
C THR A 259 9.86 -5.06 -0.26
N SER A 260 8.59 -5.25 -0.59
CA SER A 260 7.56 -4.21 -0.64
C SER A 260 7.22 -3.59 0.73
N THR A 261 6.46 -2.50 0.73
CA THR A 261 5.84 -1.94 1.94
C THR A 261 4.50 -1.29 1.60
N ILE A 262 3.62 -1.09 2.59
CA ILE A 262 2.38 -0.32 2.41
C ILE A 262 2.74 1.17 2.29
N ASP A 263 1.98 1.93 1.50
CA ASP A 263 2.20 3.37 1.24
C ASP A 263 2.37 4.22 2.52
N GLY A 264 1.50 4.05 3.51
CA GLY A 264 1.62 4.72 4.82
C GLY A 264 2.94 4.39 5.54
N ASN A 265 3.37 3.13 5.47
CA ASN A 265 4.62 2.66 6.06
C ASN A 265 5.84 3.17 5.28
N ALA A 266 5.77 3.25 3.95
CA ALA A 266 6.79 3.87 3.10
C ALA A 266 6.98 5.35 3.44
N GLY A 267 5.88 6.08 3.64
CA GLY A 267 5.90 7.47 4.08
C GLY A 267 6.58 7.63 5.44
N ALA A 268 6.32 6.72 6.39
CA ALA A 268 6.99 6.72 7.69
C ALA A 268 8.50 6.51 7.54
N ILE A 269 8.93 5.52 6.73
CA ILE A 269 10.35 5.29 6.41
C ILE A 269 10.98 6.56 5.82
N GLY A 270 10.30 7.20 4.88
CA GLY A 270 10.76 8.44 4.25
C GLY A 270 10.99 9.56 5.27
N MET A 271 10.10 9.70 6.26
CA MET A 271 10.20 10.76 7.28
C MET A 271 11.28 10.50 8.33
N ILE A 272 11.41 9.27 8.84
CA ILE A 272 12.46 8.94 9.84
C ILE A 272 13.87 9.00 9.24
N CYS A 273 13.99 8.89 7.90
CA CYS A 273 15.25 9.00 7.18
C CYS A 273 15.63 10.44 6.79
N VAL A 274 14.83 11.46 7.14
CA VAL A 274 15.14 12.87 6.81
C VAL A 274 16.31 13.36 7.64
N LYS A 275 17.44 13.54 6.97
CA LYS A 275 18.75 13.92 7.55
C LYS A 275 18.84 15.39 7.97
N GLU A 276 17.94 16.25 7.49
CA GLU A 276 18.04 17.68 7.70
C GLU A 276 17.24 18.12 8.94
N LYS A 277 17.98 18.58 9.96
CA LYS A 277 17.55 19.31 11.18
C LYS A 277 17.23 18.51 12.43
N ILE A 278 17.20 17.19 12.36
CA ILE A 278 17.16 16.37 13.56
C ILE A 278 18.56 15.78 13.73
N ASP A 279 19.19 16.02 14.87
CA ASP A 279 20.41 15.29 15.22
C ASP A 279 20.03 13.82 15.35
N ALA A 280 20.21 13.07 14.25
CA ALA A 280 19.83 11.67 14.12
C ALA A 280 20.52 10.78 15.16
N ALA A 281 21.61 11.24 15.78
CA ALA A 281 22.27 10.54 16.88
C ALA A 281 21.53 10.70 18.23
N SER A 282 20.64 11.69 18.35
CA SER A 282 19.86 12.00 19.56
C SER A 282 18.37 11.62 19.46
N LEU A 283 17.89 11.34 18.25
CA LEU A 283 16.50 10.99 18.01
C LEU A 283 16.27 9.53 18.36
N SER A 284 15.67 9.29 19.52
CA SER A 284 15.12 7.98 19.80
C SER A 284 13.87 7.79 18.93
N LEU A 285 13.86 6.76 18.07
CA LEU A 285 12.73 6.46 17.18
C LEU A 285 11.43 6.21 17.96
N ASP A 286 11.53 5.85 19.24
CA ASP A 286 10.41 5.71 20.18
C ASP A 286 9.75 7.04 20.60
N SER A 287 10.34 8.18 20.23
CA SER A 287 9.84 9.52 20.53
C SER A 287 9.25 10.23 19.29
N VAL A 288 9.20 9.54 18.14
CA VAL A 288 8.74 10.12 16.87
C VAL A 288 7.39 9.58 16.46
N LEU A 289 6.44 10.49 16.27
CA LEU A 289 5.20 10.22 15.58
C LEU A 289 5.33 10.61 14.11
N CYS A 290 5.20 9.63 13.23
CA CYS A 290 5.11 9.80 11.80
C CYS A 290 3.66 10.07 11.41
N LEU A 291 3.36 11.32 11.01
CA LEU A 291 2.07 11.68 10.42
C LEU A 291 2.17 11.66 8.89
N VAL A 292 1.74 10.56 8.28
CA VAL A 292 1.73 10.40 6.83
C VAL A 292 0.38 10.86 6.30
N SER A 293 0.38 11.99 5.60
CA SER A 293 -0.85 12.68 5.19
C SER A 293 -1.11 12.60 3.70
N GLY A 294 -2.37 12.30 3.35
CA GLY A 294 -2.90 12.31 2.00
C GLY A 294 -4.43 12.38 2.03
N THR A 295 -5.09 11.56 1.21
CA THR A 295 -6.56 11.37 1.25
C THR A 295 -7.03 11.00 2.68
N SER A 296 -6.26 10.14 3.35
CA SER A 296 -6.35 9.75 4.75
C SER A 296 -5.05 10.15 5.48
N ASN A 297 -5.04 10.03 6.82
CA ASN A 297 -3.82 10.15 7.61
C ASN A 297 -3.49 8.81 8.28
N CYS A 298 -2.24 8.38 8.18
CA CYS A 298 -1.67 7.33 9.02
C CYS A 298 -0.78 7.96 10.10
N HIS A 299 -0.95 7.50 11.34
CA HIS A 299 -0.20 7.92 12.52
C HIS A 299 0.64 6.73 12.98
N LEU A 300 1.90 6.68 12.55
CA LEU A 300 2.80 5.56 12.84
C LEU A 300 3.81 5.96 13.90
N PHE A 301 4.03 5.09 14.89
CA PHE A 301 5.12 5.26 15.84
C PHE A 301 5.76 3.92 16.12
N SER A 302 7.09 3.90 16.21
CA SER A 302 7.87 2.69 16.42
C SER A 302 8.34 2.59 17.86
N THR A 303 8.36 1.39 18.44
CA THR A 303 8.80 1.16 19.82
C THR A 303 9.71 -0.07 19.90
N ASP A 304 10.61 -0.09 20.88
CA ASP A 304 11.51 -1.23 21.17
C ASP A 304 10.79 -2.41 21.84
N ARG A 305 9.59 -2.17 22.38
CA ARG A 305 8.74 -3.15 23.05
C ARG A 305 7.34 -3.19 22.44
N ALA A 306 6.66 -4.32 22.60
CA ALA A 306 5.26 -4.46 22.24
C ALA A 306 4.38 -3.56 23.12
N VAL A 307 3.60 -2.68 22.51
CA VAL A 307 2.61 -1.82 23.19
C VAL A 307 1.25 -2.07 22.57
N TYR A 308 0.31 -2.62 23.33
CA TYR A 308 -1.05 -2.86 22.90
C TYR A 308 -1.94 -1.70 23.32
N VAL A 309 -2.66 -1.10 22.36
CA VAL A 309 -3.56 0.02 22.61
C VAL A 309 -4.91 -0.28 21.99
N HIS A 310 -5.98 -0.21 22.78
CA HIS A 310 -7.33 -0.41 22.28
C HIS A 310 -7.67 0.65 21.22
N GLY A 311 -8.13 0.21 20.05
CA GLY A 311 -8.46 1.08 18.93
C GLY A 311 -7.28 1.49 18.03
N LEU A 312 -6.05 1.08 18.32
CA LEU A 312 -4.91 1.21 17.40
C LEU A 312 -4.48 -0.14 16.87
N TRP A 313 -4.05 -0.18 15.62
CA TRP A 313 -3.42 -1.36 15.05
C TRP A 313 -1.97 -1.48 15.56
N GLY A 314 -1.48 -2.70 15.63
CA GLY A 314 -0.20 -3.04 16.24
C GLY A 314 -0.34 -3.62 17.65
N PRO A 315 0.79 -4.01 18.27
CA PRO A 315 2.15 -3.75 17.81
C PRO A 315 2.62 -4.78 16.75
N PHE A 316 3.10 -4.30 15.60
CA PHE A 316 3.60 -5.14 14.51
C PHE A 316 5.13 -5.14 14.47
N TYR A 317 5.76 -6.29 14.71
CA TYR A 317 7.21 -6.42 14.72
C TYR A 317 7.78 -6.50 13.30
N ASN A 318 8.91 -5.83 13.06
CA ASN A 318 9.61 -5.81 11.76
C ASN A 318 8.75 -5.31 10.59
N ALA A 319 7.74 -4.47 10.83
CA ALA A 319 6.87 -3.97 9.76
C ALA A 319 7.34 -2.66 9.12
N VAL A 320 8.17 -1.85 9.81
CA VAL A 320 8.70 -0.57 9.31
C VAL A 320 10.20 -0.50 9.54
N VAL A 321 10.60 -0.51 10.81
CA VAL A 321 12.01 -0.48 11.22
C VAL A 321 12.42 -1.88 11.67
N PRO A 322 13.49 -2.48 11.10
CA PRO A 322 14.01 -3.75 11.57
C PRO A 322 14.35 -3.72 13.06
N GLY A 323 13.93 -4.75 13.80
CA GLY A 323 14.12 -4.89 15.24
C GLY A 323 13.12 -4.13 16.11
N MET A 324 12.14 -3.42 15.52
CA MET A 324 11.17 -2.62 16.27
C MET A 324 9.73 -3.06 16.00
N TYR A 325 8.85 -2.71 16.94
CA TYR A 325 7.41 -2.74 16.76
C TYR A 325 6.93 -1.43 16.13
N VAL A 326 5.84 -1.47 15.37
CA VAL A 326 5.08 -0.27 14.98
C VAL A 326 3.64 -0.39 15.45
N ASN A 327 3.09 0.74 15.88
CA ASN A 327 1.66 0.91 16.07
C ASN A 327 1.15 1.94 15.09
N GLU A 328 -0.09 1.76 14.66
CA GLU A 328 -0.72 2.57 13.62
C GLU A 328 -2.11 3.02 14.06
N GLY A 329 -2.31 4.33 14.05
CA GLY A 329 -3.63 4.95 14.06
C GLY A 329 -4.00 5.48 12.69
N GLY A 330 -5.29 5.51 12.38
CA GLY A 330 -5.79 5.99 11.10
C GLY A 330 -6.85 7.08 11.26
N GLN A 331 -6.86 8.04 10.35
CA GLN A 331 -8.01 8.88 10.07
C GLN A 331 -8.41 8.66 8.62
N SER A 332 -9.50 7.91 8.39
CA SER A 332 -9.93 7.50 7.04
C SER A 332 -10.29 8.67 6.13
N ALA A 333 -10.64 9.83 6.71
CA ALA A 333 -10.88 11.05 5.95
C ALA A 333 -10.14 12.23 6.58
N SER A 334 -9.07 12.68 5.91
CA SER A 334 -8.31 13.89 6.27
C SER A 334 -8.30 14.86 5.10
N GLY A 335 -7.44 14.65 4.11
CA GLY A 335 -7.42 15.40 2.86
C GLY A 335 -8.73 15.28 2.10
N SER A 336 -9.34 14.09 2.07
CA SER A 336 -10.64 13.88 1.44
C SER A 336 -11.77 14.64 2.15
N LEU A 337 -11.73 14.76 3.47
CA LEU A 337 -12.71 15.55 4.22
C LEU A 337 -12.52 17.04 3.94
N LEU A 338 -11.27 17.52 3.90
CA LEU A 338 -10.97 18.90 3.52
C LEU A 338 -11.46 19.21 2.10
N ASP A 339 -11.19 18.30 1.17
CA ASP A 339 -11.65 18.37 -0.21
C ASP A 339 -13.17 18.43 -0.30
N PHE A 340 -13.87 17.55 0.42
CA PHE A 340 -15.33 17.55 0.49
C PHE A 340 -15.87 18.89 0.99
N ILE A 341 -15.34 19.43 2.10
CA ILE A 341 -15.77 20.71 2.66
C ILE A 341 -15.54 21.86 1.68
N ILE A 342 -14.40 21.88 0.98
CA ILE A 342 -14.09 22.92 -0.02
C ILE A 342 -15.01 22.80 -1.23
N GLU A 343 -15.17 21.61 -1.79
CA GLU A 343 -15.85 21.39 -3.07
C GLU A 343 -17.38 21.45 -2.96
N THR A 344 -17.94 21.19 -1.78
CA THR A 344 -19.38 21.27 -1.53
C THR A 344 -19.85 22.66 -1.08
N HIS A 345 -18.93 23.59 -0.84
CA HIS A 345 -19.29 24.95 -0.44
C HIS A 345 -19.88 25.74 -1.62
N GLU A 346 -20.94 26.51 -1.37
CA GLU A 346 -21.69 27.24 -2.42
C GLU A 346 -20.82 28.19 -3.25
N ALA A 347 -19.85 28.88 -2.61
CA ALA A 347 -18.92 29.77 -3.30
C ALA A 347 -17.87 29.05 -4.17
N TYR A 348 -17.74 27.72 -4.09
CA TYR A 348 -16.69 26.97 -4.79
C TYR A 348 -16.71 27.17 -6.33
N PRO A 349 -17.84 27.06 -7.05
CA PRO A 349 -17.84 27.21 -8.51
C PRO A 349 -17.36 28.59 -8.95
N GLU A 350 -17.78 29.65 -8.26
CA GLU A 350 -17.40 31.03 -8.56
C GLU A 350 -15.90 31.26 -8.31
N ILE A 351 -15.40 30.82 -7.14
CA ILE A 351 -13.98 30.98 -6.79
C ILE A 351 -13.10 30.15 -7.73
N ARG A 352 -13.52 28.92 -8.06
CA ARG A 352 -12.82 28.03 -9.00
C ARG A 352 -12.70 28.67 -10.38
N ALA A 353 -13.76 29.29 -10.89
CA ALA A 353 -13.75 29.98 -12.18
C ALA A 353 -12.78 31.16 -12.22
N LYS A 354 -12.57 31.86 -11.10
CA LYS A 354 -11.67 33.01 -10.98
C LYS A 354 -10.17 32.65 -10.81
N LEU A 355 -9.82 31.37 -10.67
CA LEU A 355 -8.42 30.94 -10.45
C LEU A 355 -7.77 30.41 -11.74
N THR A 356 -6.89 31.23 -12.32
CA THR A 356 -6.06 30.91 -13.50
C THR A 356 -4.67 30.36 -13.07
N SER A 357 -4.46 29.03 -13.22
CA SER A 357 -3.19 28.24 -13.07
C SER A 357 -2.65 27.91 -11.65
N VAL A 358 -1.72 26.96 -11.38
CA VAL A 358 -0.78 26.12 -12.20
C VAL A 358 -0.73 24.62 -11.74
N THR A 359 -1.17 24.26 -10.52
CA THR A 359 -1.26 22.86 -10.05
C THR A 359 -2.53 22.64 -9.21
N TYR A 360 -2.98 21.38 -9.06
CA TYR A 360 -4.20 21.00 -8.32
C TYR A 360 -4.16 21.44 -6.84
N HIS A 361 -3.02 21.23 -6.17
CA HIS A 361 -2.84 21.56 -4.74
C HIS A 361 -2.77 23.06 -4.48
N ASP A 362 -2.04 23.82 -5.30
CA ASP A 362 -2.00 25.29 -5.20
C ASP A 362 -3.39 25.91 -5.39
N ARG A 363 -4.20 25.31 -6.27
CA ARG A 363 -5.57 25.75 -6.51
C ARG A 363 -6.45 25.55 -5.28
N LYS A 364 -6.46 24.34 -4.68
CA LYS A 364 -7.32 24.06 -3.51
C LYS A 364 -6.96 24.89 -2.28
N TYR A 365 -5.67 25.05 -2.00
CA TYR A 365 -5.22 25.90 -0.89
C TYR A 365 -5.64 27.36 -1.08
N LYS A 366 -5.50 27.91 -2.29
CA LYS A 366 -5.95 29.27 -2.61
C LYS A 366 -7.48 29.43 -2.56
N VAL A 367 -8.24 28.42 -2.98
CA VAL A 367 -9.71 28.40 -2.82
C VAL A 367 -10.07 28.49 -1.34
N PHE A 368 -9.48 27.63 -0.51
CA PHE A 368 -9.74 27.59 0.93
C PHE A 368 -9.44 28.94 1.61
N LEU A 369 -8.27 29.54 1.32
CA LEU A 369 -7.91 30.85 1.86
C LEU A 369 -8.89 31.95 1.42
N LYS A 370 -9.36 31.94 0.16
CA LYS A 370 -10.36 32.90 -0.33
C LYS A 370 -11.74 32.67 0.29
N MET A 371 -12.13 31.43 0.56
CA MET A 371 -13.38 31.12 1.28
C MET A 371 -13.34 31.67 2.71
N LEU A 372 -12.20 31.54 3.41
CA LEU A 372 -12.00 32.13 4.73
C LEU A 372 -12.06 33.66 4.71
N GLN A 373 -11.57 34.31 3.66
CA GLN A 373 -11.68 35.76 3.47
C GLN A 373 -13.12 36.18 3.21
N HIS A 374 -13.83 35.47 2.32
CA HIS A 374 -15.23 35.74 2.00
C HIS A 374 -16.15 35.60 3.22
N GLN A 375 -15.96 34.57 4.06
CA GLN A 375 -16.71 34.42 5.31
C GLN A 375 -16.43 35.54 6.33
N LYS A 376 -15.25 36.17 6.26
CA LYS A 376 -14.89 37.33 7.11
C LYS A 376 -15.37 38.66 6.54
N GLY A 377 -16.00 38.68 5.36
CA GLY A 377 -16.43 39.90 4.69
C GLY A 377 -15.28 40.81 4.23
N VAL A 378 -14.09 40.24 3.99
CA VAL A 378 -12.88 40.95 3.53
C VAL A 378 -12.58 40.62 2.08
#